data_AF-A0A1B8H528-F1
#
_entry.id   AF-A0A1B8H528-F1
#
_cell.length_a   1.000
_cell.length_b   1.000
_cell.length_c   1.000
_cell.angle_alpha   90.00
_cell.angle_beta   90.00
_cell.angle_gamma   90.00
#
_symmetry.space_group_name_H-M   'P 1'
#
loop_
_entity.id
_entity.type
_entity.pdbx_description
1 polymer ?
#
loop_
_entity_poly.entity_id
_entity_poly.type
_entity_poly.pdbx_seq_one_letter_code
_entity_poly.pdbx_strand_id
1 'polypeptide(L)'
;MNYYWINIKGSENEVIDHHFFWAPLYSVNKNNVKRNVAGWDSLDHVRTGDIFFCKNGANFEYAAIATSDVHITPRPESRKSNKPNRDGRRVNISLIKLDAAINAGDIIDGLLATGPDACTPKVVSQQGGFCQVYASRLSHSAGEYLSLKANLRISDCADTPVSVQKPSLSPFKSLPPFYSWTVLSEDVIYKNVDPSLVNDFSTGIPLDCVSFFCPAELAVGDKLDITLLVGGDTSSACIRRNATGRYILSLSKAASLLKLAQLTAGDKLWFERISGQVNTFCAYTMAEDNTISILPPQNTSSIATVNIRIGQSYFKAATSSICGHRCVVTGVADQKPSILIGSHIKPWSESDDTERMDGHNGLLLAPHVDKLFDKHLITFSDDKRIIVSVQLEGDVLETWGIDTQKVYTLTEKQLGYMQHHRACFNALQEKRLKP
;
A
#
# COMPACT_ATOMS: atom_id res chain seq x y z
N MET A 1 -4.45 -9.09 3.18
CA MET A 1 -4.12 -9.98 2.04
C MET A 1 -2.81 -9.52 1.45
N ASN A 2 -1.79 -10.37 1.49
CA ASN A 2 -0.43 -10.08 1.04
C ASN A 2 -0.16 -10.72 -0.33
N TYR A 3 0.87 -10.21 -0.98
CA TYR A 3 1.35 -10.73 -2.26
C TYR A 3 2.75 -11.32 -2.10
N TYR A 4 3.00 -12.38 -2.85
CA TYR A 4 4.26 -13.11 -2.84
C TYR A 4 4.69 -13.45 -4.25
N TRP A 5 5.99 -13.46 -4.44
CA TRP A 5 6.66 -14.08 -5.58
C TRP A 5 7.23 -15.40 -5.12
N ILE A 6 7.06 -16.47 -5.90
CA ILE A 6 7.65 -17.76 -5.56
C ILE A 6 8.19 -18.47 -6.81
N ASN A 7 9.40 -19.00 -6.69
CA ASN A 7 10.03 -19.81 -7.72
C ASN A 7 9.71 -21.28 -7.48
N ILE A 8 9.01 -21.89 -8.43
CA ILE A 8 8.53 -23.28 -8.33
C ILE A 8 9.40 -24.25 -9.14
N LYS A 9 10.47 -23.77 -9.78
CA LYS A 9 11.38 -24.61 -10.57
C LYS A 9 12.05 -25.65 -9.68
N GLY A 10 11.91 -26.92 -10.02
CA GLY A 10 12.37 -28.07 -9.24
C GLY A 10 11.43 -28.53 -8.12
N SER A 11 10.26 -27.89 -7.96
CA SER A 11 9.16 -28.32 -7.07
C SER A 11 7.80 -28.30 -7.79
N GLU A 12 7.80 -28.42 -9.12
CA GLU A 12 6.62 -28.28 -9.97
C GLU A 12 5.56 -29.32 -9.62
N ASN A 13 5.98 -30.58 -9.40
CA ASN A 13 5.07 -31.66 -9.01
C ASN A 13 4.39 -31.39 -7.66
N GLU A 14 5.09 -30.78 -6.70
CA GLU A 14 4.48 -30.42 -5.40
C GLU A 14 3.42 -29.32 -5.53
N VAL A 15 3.66 -28.36 -6.43
CA VAL A 15 2.80 -27.21 -6.60
C VAL A 15 1.62 -27.52 -7.51
N ILE A 16 1.89 -28.15 -8.66
CA ILE A 16 0.91 -28.42 -9.73
C ILE A 16 0.08 -29.66 -9.40
N ASP A 17 0.71 -30.75 -8.96
CA ASP A 17 -0.01 -32.00 -8.73
C ASP A 17 -0.53 -32.08 -7.29
N HIS A 18 0.24 -31.56 -6.31
CA HIS A 18 -0.06 -31.71 -4.89
C HIS A 18 -0.50 -30.44 -4.16
N HIS A 19 -0.54 -29.30 -4.83
CA HIS A 19 -1.15 -28.06 -4.33
C HIS A 19 -0.58 -27.57 -2.99
N PHE A 20 0.74 -27.57 -2.83
CA PHE A 20 1.38 -26.92 -1.68
C PHE A 20 2.75 -26.32 -2.03
N PHE A 21 3.14 -25.31 -1.24
CA PHE A 21 4.53 -24.84 -1.16
C PHE A 21 5.21 -25.45 0.06
N TRP A 22 6.51 -25.75 -0.07
CA TRP A 22 7.32 -26.22 1.05
C TRP A 22 8.75 -25.69 1.01
N ALA A 23 9.17 -25.06 2.11
CA ALA A 23 10.53 -24.55 2.30
C ALA A 23 11.13 -25.08 3.62
N PRO A 24 12.38 -25.57 3.64
CA PRO A 24 13.03 -26.00 4.88
C PRO A 24 13.15 -24.87 5.90
N LEU A 25 13.16 -25.21 7.20
CA LEU A 25 13.41 -24.23 8.27
C LEU A 25 14.81 -23.60 8.18
N TYR A 26 15.81 -24.44 7.91
CA TYR A 26 17.21 -24.07 7.76
C TYR A 26 17.96 -25.06 6.87
N SER A 27 19.08 -24.64 6.32
CA SER A 27 20.08 -25.49 5.67
C SER A 27 21.18 -25.84 6.68
N VAL A 28 21.82 -26.99 6.49
CA VAL A 28 22.94 -27.41 7.33
C VAL A 28 24.14 -27.61 6.40
N ASN A 29 25.25 -26.93 6.68
CA ASN A 29 26.47 -27.12 5.90
C ASN A 29 27.23 -28.39 6.35
N LYS A 30 28.33 -28.73 5.67
CA LYS A 30 29.16 -29.92 6.00
C LYS A 30 29.72 -29.91 7.42
N ASN A 31 29.73 -28.75 8.09
CA ASN A 31 30.25 -28.55 9.44
C ASN A 31 29.11 -28.43 10.49
N ASN A 32 27.90 -28.91 10.17
CA ASN A 32 26.71 -28.85 11.04
C ASN A 32 26.23 -27.44 11.44
N VAL A 33 26.68 -26.39 10.74
CA VAL A 33 26.21 -25.02 10.97
C VAL A 33 24.89 -24.80 10.24
N LYS A 34 23.87 -24.37 10.99
CA LYS A 34 22.56 -24.00 10.45
C LYS A 34 22.65 -22.63 9.75
N ARG A 35 22.14 -22.53 8.52
CA ARG A 35 22.01 -21.26 7.78
C ARG A 35 20.64 -21.15 7.15
N ASN A 36 20.03 -19.97 7.23
CA ASN A 36 18.84 -19.68 6.46
C ASN A 36 19.20 -19.43 4.99
N VAL A 37 18.40 -19.93 4.06
CA VAL A 37 18.59 -19.69 2.63
C VAL A 37 17.62 -18.60 2.21
N ALA A 38 18.08 -17.68 1.37
CA ALA A 38 17.33 -16.50 0.97
C ALA A 38 15.92 -16.86 0.47
N GLY A 39 14.90 -16.35 1.17
CA GLY A 39 13.50 -16.47 0.78
C GLY A 39 12.77 -17.70 1.34
N TRP A 40 13.39 -18.52 2.19
CA TRP A 40 12.66 -19.60 2.88
C TRP A 40 11.79 -19.07 4.03
N ASP A 41 12.31 -18.08 4.75
CA ASP A 41 11.63 -17.34 5.82
C ASP A 41 10.51 -16.44 5.30
N SER A 42 10.49 -16.09 4.01
CA SER A 42 9.36 -15.34 3.44
C SER A 42 8.00 -16.04 3.63
N LEU A 43 8.00 -17.35 3.85
CA LEU A 43 6.77 -18.10 4.15
C LEU A 43 6.30 -17.97 5.62
N ASP A 44 7.12 -17.48 6.55
CA ASP A 44 6.82 -17.46 8.00
C ASP A 44 5.59 -16.64 8.39
N HIS A 45 5.14 -15.76 7.50
CA HIS A 45 4.03 -14.84 7.75
C HIS A 45 2.84 -15.06 6.83
N VAL A 46 2.87 -16.12 6.01
CA VAL A 46 1.79 -16.41 5.06
C VAL A 46 0.52 -16.78 5.80
N ARG A 47 -0.56 -16.12 5.42
CA ARG A 47 -1.92 -16.36 5.91
C ARG A 47 -2.82 -16.87 4.81
N THR A 48 -3.86 -17.58 5.21
CA THR A 48 -4.95 -17.99 4.33
C THR A 48 -5.49 -16.76 3.57
N GLY A 49 -5.61 -16.86 2.26
CA GLY A 49 -6.04 -15.80 1.36
C GLY A 49 -4.92 -14.99 0.71
N ASP A 50 -3.66 -15.16 1.13
CA ASP A 50 -2.52 -14.50 0.48
C ASP A 50 -2.28 -15.03 -0.94
N ILE A 51 -1.82 -14.17 -1.84
CA ILE A 51 -1.67 -14.46 -3.28
C ILE A 51 -0.19 -14.64 -3.64
N PHE A 52 0.09 -15.63 -4.48
CA PHE A 52 1.42 -15.97 -4.97
C PHE A 52 1.47 -15.91 -6.49
N PHE A 53 2.50 -15.27 -7.03
CA PHE A 53 2.86 -15.34 -8.44
C PHE A 53 3.94 -16.41 -8.62
N CYS A 54 3.61 -17.50 -9.32
CA CYS A 54 4.46 -18.68 -9.44
C CYS A 54 5.32 -18.59 -10.68
N LYS A 55 6.62 -18.32 -10.49
CA LYS A 55 7.61 -18.31 -11.56
C LYS A 55 8.14 -19.73 -11.81
N ASN A 56 8.02 -20.19 -13.04
CA ASN A 56 8.71 -21.37 -13.53
C ASN A 56 9.63 -20.99 -14.70
N GLY A 57 10.93 -21.24 -14.56
CA GLY A 57 11.89 -20.85 -15.59
C GLY A 57 11.86 -19.34 -15.84
N ALA A 58 11.52 -18.93 -17.07
CA ALA A 58 11.44 -17.52 -17.47
C ALA A 58 10.03 -16.91 -17.33
N ASN A 59 9.01 -17.70 -16.99
CA ASN A 59 7.61 -17.28 -17.09
C ASN A 59 6.85 -17.41 -15.78
N PHE A 60 5.76 -16.65 -15.67
CA PHE A 60 4.65 -16.88 -14.75
C PHE A 60 3.54 -17.57 -15.52
N GLU A 61 3.26 -18.81 -15.16
CA GLU A 61 2.19 -19.61 -15.77
C GLU A 61 1.02 -19.81 -14.80
N TYR A 62 1.30 -19.62 -13.50
CA TYR A 62 0.33 -19.83 -12.44
C TYR A 62 0.37 -18.69 -11.43
N ALA A 63 -0.79 -18.39 -10.87
CA ALA A 63 -0.93 -17.79 -9.56
C ALA A 63 -1.42 -18.83 -8.56
N ALA A 64 -1.32 -18.54 -7.27
CA ALA A 64 -1.87 -19.39 -6.23
C ALA A 64 -2.43 -18.57 -5.08
N ILE A 65 -3.44 -19.11 -4.41
CA ILE A 65 -4.00 -18.55 -3.18
C ILE A 65 -3.67 -19.49 -2.04
N ALA A 66 -3.14 -18.98 -0.93
CA ALA A 66 -2.96 -19.77 0.28
C ALA A 66 -4.32 -20.23 0.82
N THR A 67 -4.52 -21.53 0.95
CA THR A 67 -5.71 -22.14 1.58
C THR A 67 -5.47 -22.53 3.04
N SER A 68 -4.25 -22.33 3.53
CA SER A 68 -3.90 -22.48 4.93
C SER A 68 -2.90 -21.41 5.37
N ASP A 69 -2.89 -21.11 6.65
CA ASP A 69 -1.75 -20.46 7.28
C ASP A 69 -0.51 -21.36 7.19
N VAL A 70 0.67 -20.75 7.27
CA VAL A 70 1.92 -21.51 7.34
C VAL A 70 1.93 -22.44 8.56
N HIS A 71 2.34 -23.68 8.35
CA HIS A 71 2.53 -24.66 9.42
C HIS A 71 3.77 -25.49 9.15
N ILE A 72 4.34 -26.08 10.20
CA ILE A 72 5.57 -26.86 10.10
C ILE A 72 5.25 -28.32 9.79
N THR A 73 5.87 -28.86 8.74
CA THR A 73 5.77 -30.28 8.39
C THR A 73 7.14 -30.87 8.10
N PRO A 74 7.29 -32.20 8.24
CA PRO A 74 8.43 -32.92 7.70
C PRO A 74 8.60 -32.69 6.21
N ARG A 75 9.78 -33.06 5.69
CA ARG A 75 10.08 -33.01 4.26
C ARG A 75 9.06 -33.86 3.47
N PRO A 76 8.50 -33.34 2.36
CA PRO A 76 7.63 -34.12 1.49
C PRO A 76 8.32 -35.35 0.92
N GLU A 77 7.63 -36.48 0.93
CA GLU A 77 8.11 -37.78 0.42
C GLU A 77 8.41 -37.75 -1.09
N SER A 78 7.73 -36.86 -1.84
CA SER A 78 7.92 -36.66 -3.28
C SER A 78 9.34 -36.18 -3.66
N ARG A 79 10.12 -35.62 -2.73
CA ARG A 79 11.46 -35.08 -3.04
C ARG A 79 12.57 -36.16 -2.98
N LYS A 80 12.94 -36.71 -4.14
CA LYS A 80 13.98 -37.74 -4.37
C LYS A 80 15.44 -37.29 -4.10
N SER A 81 15.81 -36.83 -2.89
CA SER A 81 17.22 -36.51 -2.57
C SER A 81 17.76 -37.29 -1.38
N ASN A 82 19.02 -37.74 -1.45
CA ASN A 82 19.82 -38.35 -0.37
C ASN A 82 20.14 -37.40 0.82
N LYS A 83 19.32 -36.37 1.03
CA LYS A 83 19.48 -35.40 2.13
C LYS A 83 18.65 -35.87 3.32
N PRO A 84 19.18 -35.72 4.55
CA PRO A 84 18.47 -36.11 5.76
C PRO A 84 17.10 -35.44 5.87
N ASN A 85 16.13 -36.15 6.45
CA ASN A 85 14.80 -35.61 6.73
C ASN A 85 14.92 -34.39 7.66
N ARG A 86 14.13 -33.36 7.39
CA ARG A 86 14.12 -32.10 8.16
C ARG A 86 12.76 -31.44 8.03
N ASP A 87 12.41 -30.67 9.05
CA ASP A 87 11.18 -29.88 9.06
C ASP A 87 11.27 -28.64 8.17
N GLY A 88 10.13 -28.23 7.67
CA GLY A 88 9.95 -27.07 6.82
C GLY A 88 8.58 -26.44 6.95
N ARG A 89 8.50 -25.20 6.48
CA ARG A 89 7.28 -24.42 6.33
C ARG A 89 6.48 -25.00 5.17
N ARG A 90 5.21 -25.33 5.43
CA ARG A 90 4.24 -25.74 4.43
C ARG A 90 3.11 -24.73 4.36
N VAL A 91 2.68 -24.44 3.14
CA VAL A 91 1.48 -23.65 2.84
C VAL A 91 0.69 -24.44 1.81
N ASN A 92 -0.55 -24.81 2.13
CA ASN A 92 -1.45 -25.39 1.12
C ASN A 92 -2.02 -24.28 0.24
N ILE A 93 -2.26 -24.60 -1.02
CA ILE A 93 -2.68 -23.60 -2.00
C ILE A 93 -3.83 -24.08 -2.88
N SER A 94 -4.52 -23.12 -3.47
CA SER A 94 -5.35 -23.31 -4.66
C SER A 94 -4.61 -22.69 -5.84
N LEU A 95 -4.34 -23.48 -6.88
CA LEU A 95 -3.57 -23.04 -8.05
C LEU A 95 -4.52 -22.47 -9.11
N ILE A 96 -4.15 -21.32 -9.66
CA ILE A 96 -4.86 -20.64 -10.74
C ILE A 96 -3.92 -20.62 -11.94
N LYS A 97 -4.34 -21.26 -13.04
CA LYS A 97 -3.61 -21.18 -14.31
C LYS A 97 -3.91 -19.84 -14.97
N LEU A 98 -2.87 -19.13 -15.40
CA LEU A 98 -3.03 -17.86 -16.11
C LEU A 98 -3.42 -18.12 -17.57
N ASP A 99 -4.32 -17.29 -18.10
CA ASP A 99 -4.77 -17.37 -19.49
C ASP A 99 -3.61 -17.16 -20.48
N ALA A 100 -2.65 -16.32 -20.10
CA ALA A 100 -1.43 -16.08 -20.84
C ALA A 100 -0.22 -16.14 -19.89
N ALA A 101 0.83 -16.83 -20.33
CA ALA A 101 2.09 -16.84 -19.60
C ALA A 101 2.74 -15.45 -19.67
N ILE A 102 3.14 -14.92 -18.51
CA ILE A 102 3.82 -13.62 -18.43
C ILE A 102 5.32 -13.87 -18.43
N ASN A 103 6.05 -13.27 -19.35
CA ASN A 103 7.50 -13.34 -19.31
C ASN A 103 8.02 -12.51 -18.13
N ALA A 104 8.92 -13.10 -17.34
CA ALA A 104 9.48 -12.43 -16.17
C ALA A 104 10.32 -11.19 -16.57
N GLY A 105 10.93 -11.17 -17.75
CA GLY A 105 11.65 -10.01 -18.28
C GLY A 105 10.75 -8.79 -18.49
N ASP A 106 9.55 -9.00 -19.02
CA ASP A 106 8.61 -7.93 -19.40
C ASP A 106 8.02 -7.18 -18.19
N ILE A 107 8.18 -7.72 -16.99
CA ILE A 107 7.68 -7.15 -15.74
C ILE A 107 8.76 -6.47 -14.90
N ILE A 108 10.04 -6.58 -15.31
CA ILE A 108 11.18 -6.06 -14.54
C ILE A 108 11.05 -4.55 -14.34
N ASP A 109 10.86 -3.79 -15.41
CA ASP A 109 10.81 -2.33 -15.34
C ASP A 109 9.62 -1.85 -14.51
N GLY A 110 8.46 -2.51 -14.65
CA GLY A 110 7.28 -2.18 -13.86
C GLY A 110 7.45 -2.52 -12.39
N LEU A 111 8.07 -3.66 -12.06
CA LEU A 111 8.41 -4.01 -10.68
C LEU A 111 9.41 -3.03 -10.08
N LEU A 112 10.48 -2.67 -10.79
CA LEU A 112 11.45 -1.68 -10.34
C LEU A 112 10.81 -0.29 -10.14
N ALA A 113 9.85 0.08 -11.00
CA ALA A 113 9.09 1.32 -10.88
C ALA A 113 8.15 1.34 -9.66
N THR A 114 7.78 0.18 -9.10
CA THR A 114 6.97 0.11 -7.87
C THR A 114 7.73 0.46 -6.60
N GLY A 115 9.06 0.57 -6.68
CA GLY A 115 9.94 1.02 -5.60
C GLY A 115 11.08 0.03 -5.29
N PRO A 116 12.08 0.45 -4.51
CA PRO A 116 13.26 -0.36 -4.19
C PRO A 116 12.95 -1.60 -3.31
N ASP A 117 11.79 -1.60 -2.65
CA ASP A 117 11.29 -2.67 -1.78
C ASP A 117 10.12 -3.44 -2.40
N ALA A 118 9.99 -3.38 -3.73
CA ALA A 118 9.03 -4.17 -4.48
C ALA A 118 9.02 -5.64 -4.05
N CYS A 119 10.17 -6.17 -3.60
CA CYS A 119 10.35 -7.56 -3.20
C CYS A 119 11.33 -7.69 -2.02
N THR A 120 10.96 -8.44 -0.98
CA THR A 120 11.83 -8.79 0.16
C THR A 120 11.86 -10.31 0.40
N PRO A 121 13.00 -10.98 0.17
CA PRO A 121 14.26 -10.46 -0.35
C PRO A 121 14.18 -10.08 -1.85
N LYS A 122 15.12 -9.27 -2.35
CA LYS A 122 15.09 -8.76 -3.73
C LYS A 122 15.07 -9.90 -4.76
N VAL A 123 14.10 -9.86 -5.68
CA VAL A 123 14.02 -10.82 -6.81
C VAL A 123 14.66 -10.28 -8.07
N VAL A 124 14.75 -8.95 -8.23
CA VAL A 124 15.44 -8.28 -9.34
C VAL A 124 16.64 -7.50 -8.79
N SER A 125 17.80 -7.64 -9.40
CA SER A 125 19.00 -6.88 -9.09
C SER A 125 18.90 -5.46 -9.66
N GLN A 126 19.73 -4.54 -9.16
CA GLN A 126 19.81 -3.18 -9.71
C GLN A 126 20.28 -3.13 -11.18
N GLN A 127 20.81 -4.23 -11.71
CA GLN A 127 21.25 -4.40 -13.09
C GLN A 127 20.20 -5.09 -13.98
N GLY A 128 18.97 -5.32 -13.46
CA GLY A 128 17.87 -5.95 -14.20
C GLY A 128 17.97 -7.48 -14.30
N GLY A 129 18.80 -8.14 -13.49
CA GLY A 129 18.93 -9.60 -13.46
C GLY A 129 18.11 -10.25 -12.35
N PHE A 130 17.60 -11.46 -12.55
CA PHE A 130 16.87 -12.19 -11.50
C PHE A 130 17.80 -12.80 -10.45
N CYS A 131 17.53 -12.51 -9.18
CA CYS A 131 18.18 -13.15 -8.04
C CYS A 131 17.65 -14.58 -7.84
N GLN A 132 18.53 -15.51 -7.42
CA GLN A 132 18.12 -16.87 -7.05
C GLN A 132 17.53 -16.87 -5.63
N VAL A 133 16.22 -16.60 -5.56
CA VAL A 133 15.43 -16.59 -4.32
C VAL A 133 14.30 -17.60 -4.45
N TYR A 134 14.00 -18.32 -3.36
CA TYR A 134 12.87 -19.26 -3.35
C TYR A 134 11.53 -18.53 -3.32
N ALA A 135 11.29 -17.71 -2.30
CA ALA A 135 10.12 -16.87 -2.21
C ALA A 135 10.50 -15.46 -1.77
N SER A 136 9.67 -14.50 -2.13
CA SER A 136 9.83 -13.10 -1.75
C SER A 136 8.48 -12.49 -1.47
N ARG A 137 8.38 -11.72 -0.38
CA ARG A 137 7.20 -10.91 -0.11
C ARG A 137 7.20 -9.72 -1.05
N LEU A 138 6.08 -9.47 -1.71
CA LEU A 138 5.90 -8.31 -2.57
C LEU A 138 5.33 -7.15 -1.77
N SER A 139 5.73 -5.92 -2.13
CA SER A 139 4.98 -4.74 -1.70
C SER A 139 3.57 -4.79 -2.28
N HIS A 140 2.64 -4.03 -1.67
CA HIS A 140 1.27 -3.98 -2.17
C HIS A 140 1.21 -3.49 -3.63
N SER A 141 1.96 -2.44 -3.96
CA SER A 141 2.05 -1.89 -5.32
C SER A 141 2.63 -2.88 -6.32
N ALA A 142 3.66 -3.65 -5.95
CA ALA A 142 4.24 -4.70 -6.78
C ALA A 142 3.23 -5.84 -7.03
N GLY A 143 2.48 -6.21 -5.99
CA GLY A 143 1.42 -7.21 -6.07
C GLY A 143 0.25 -6.79 -6.96
N GLU A 144 -0.21 -5.54 -6.86
CA GLU A 144 -1.24 -4.98 -7.73
C GLU A 144 -0.79 -4.92 -9.19
N TYR A 145 0.44 -4.48 -9.42
CA TYR A 145 1.04 -4.46 -10.76
C TYR A 145 1.05 -5.86 -11.40
N LEU A 146 1.48 -6.89 -10.67
CA LEU A 146 1.49 -8.25 -11.19
C LEU A 146 0.08 -8.81 -11.34
N SER A 147 -0.87 -8.46 -10.46
CA SER A 147 -2.27 -8.85 -10.59
C SER A 147 -2.87 -8.30 -11.89
N LEU A 148 -2.58 -7.02 -12.21
CA LEU A 148 -2.98 -6.39 -13.47
C LEU A 148 -2.37 -7.10 -14.67
N LYS A 149 -1.07 -7.41 -14.63
CA LYS A 149 -0.37 -8.11 -15.71
C LYS A 149 -0.87 -9.54 -15.92
N ALA A 150 -1.27 -10.19 -14.84
CA ALA A 150 -1.84 -11.53 -14.87
C ALA A 150 -3.33 -11.56 -15.20
N ASN A 151 -3.98 -10.38 -15.37
CA ASN A 151 -5.42 -10.25 -15.52
C ASN A 151 -6.22 -10.99 -14.42
N LEU A 152 -5.64 -11.10 -13.21
CA LEU A 152 -6.29 -11.76 -12.09
C LEU A 152 -7.33 -10.81 -11.49
N ARG A 153 -8.62 -11.14 -11.63
CA ARG A 153 -9.66 -10.43 -10.88
C ARG A 153 -9.78 -11.07 -9.51
N ILE A 154 -9.78 -10.28 -8.45
CA ILE A 154 -9.93 -10.77 -7.07
C ILE A 154 -11.27 -11.52 -6.88
N SER A 155 -12.25 -11.33 -7.77
CA SER A 155 -13.50 -12.12 -7.86
C SER A 155 -13.30 -13.55 -8.35
N ASP A 156 -12.30 -13.81 -9.19
CA ASP A 156 -12.01 -15.15 -9.76
C ASP A 156 -11.41 -16.09 -8.70
N CYS A 157 -11.02 -15.52 -7.55
CA CYS A 157 -10.50 -16.20 -6.37
C CYS A 157 -11.59 -16.79 -5.45
N ALA A 158 -12.88 -16.55 -5.74
CA ALA A 158 -14.01 -16.94 -4.88
C ALA A 158 -14.72 -18.24 -5.32
N ASP A 159 -14.41 -18.76 -6.52
CA ASP A 159 -15.08 -19.94 -7.07
C ASP A 159 -14.31 -21.23 -6.76
N THR A 160 -14.38 -21.68 -5.52
CA THR A 160 -14.20 -23.09 -5.20
C THR A 160 -15.20 -23.44 -4.08
N PRO A 161 -16.02 -24.50 -4.22
CA PRO A 161 -17.01 -24.86 -3.22
C PRO A 161 -16.31 -25.54 -2.04
N VAL A 162 -15.56 -24.78 -1.26
CA VAL A 162 -15.17 -25.18 0.08
C VAL A 162 -16.19 -24.55 1.00
N SER A 163 -17.04 -25.40 1.59
CA SER A 163 -17.85 -25.06 2.75
C SER A 163 -16.91 -24.73 3.91
N VAL A 164 -16.35 -23.53 3.88
CA VAL A 164 -15.69 -22.91 5.01
C VAL A 164 -16.77 -22.07 5.65
N GLN A 165 -17.13 -22.39 6.89
CA GLN A 165 -17.68 -21.38 7.78
C GLN A 165 -16.65 -20.27 7.84
N LYS A 166 -16.83 -19.26 7.00
CA LYS A 166 -16.06 -18.03 6.93
C LYS A 166 -15.93 -17.55 8.39
N PRO A 167 -14.74 -17.54 9.01
CA PRO A 167 -14.56 -16.61 10.11
C PRO A 167 -14.86 -15.28 9.46
N SER A 168 -15.90 -14.60 9.92
CA SER A 168 -16.26 -13.30 9.41
C SER A 168 -15.09 -12.36 9.68
N LEU A 169 -14.12 -12.28 8.76
CA LEU A 169 -13.37 -11.07 8.54
C LEU A 169 -14.43 -10.08 8.13
N SER A 170 -14.92 -9.36 9.14
CA SER A 170 -15.77 -8.21 8.89
C SER A 170 -15.04 -7.34 7.88
N PRO A 171 -15.72 -6.80 6.84
CA PRO A 171 -15.17 -5.63 6.15
C PRO A 171 -14.71 -4.67 7.25
N PHE A 172 -13.51 -4.09 7.15
CA PHE A 172 -12.98 -3.13 8.15
C PHE A 172 -14.15 -2.37 8.72
N LYS A 173 -14.60 -2.75 9.93
CA LYS A 173 -15.83 -2.16 10.45
C LYS A 173 -15.43 -0.71 10.63
N SER A 174 -16.05 0.18 9.86
CA SER A 174 -15.94 1.59 10.12
C SER A 174 -16.22 1.74 11.60
N LEU A 175 -15.21 2.20 12.36
CA LEU A 175 -15.37 2.36 13.78
C LEU A 175 -16.65 3.17 14.01
N PRO A 176 -17.46 2.80 15.02
CA PRO A 176 -18.64 3.58 15.34
C PRO A 176 -18.31 5.08 15.39
N PRO A 177 -19.22 5.95 14.90
CA PRO A 177 -18.93 7.36 14.66
C PRO A 177 -18.51 8.17 15.90
N PHE A 178 -18.69 7.60 17.09
CA PHE A 178 -18.24 8.19 18.36
C PHE A 178 -16.76 7.95 18.68
N TYR A 179 -16.06 7.08 17.96
CA TYR A 179 -14.62 6.95 18.14
C TYR A 179 -13.89 8.07 17.40
N SER A 180 -12.94 8.71 18.09
CA SER A 180 -12.04 9.68 17.48
C SER A 180 -10.94 9.02 16.62
N TRP A 181 -11.09 7.76 16.23
CA TRP A 181 -10.13 7.00 15.44
C TRP A 181 -10.74 6.54 14.11
N THR A 182 -9.94 6.43 13.06
CA THR A 182 -10.35 5.89 11.77
C THR A 182 -9.20 5.08 11.17
N VAL A 183 -9.49 3.80 10.91
CA VAL A 183 -8.60 2.88 10.20
C VAL A 183 -8.89 3.00 8.71
N LEU A 184 -7.87 3.37 7.93
CA LEU A 184 -7.99 3.49 6.47
C LEU A 184 -7.50 2.22 5.76
N SER A 185 -6.48 1.58 6.31
CA SER A 185 -5.94 0.30 5.83
C SER A 185 -5.24 -0.44 6.98
N GLU A 186 -4.66 -1.61 6.68
CA GLU A 186 -3.80 -2.35 7.63
C GLU A 186 -2.55 -1.54 8.05
N ASP A 187 -2.16 -0.55 7.24
CA ASP A 187 -0.93 0.22 7.39
C ASP A 187 -1.16 1.68 7.76
N VAL A 188 -2.39 2.20 7.66
CA VAL A 188 -2.70 3.61 7.93
C VAL A 188 -3.91 3.76 8.86
N ILE A 189 -3.71 4.49 9.95
CA ILE A 189 -4.76 4.91 10.88
C ILE A 189 -4.59 6.39 11.21
N TYR A 190 -5.67 7.09 11.47
CA TYR A 190 -5.60 8.42 12.07
C TYR A 190 -6.53 8.57 13.25
N LYS A 191 -6.20 9.57 14.06
CA LYS A 191 -6.97 10.04 15.19
C LYS A 191 -7.40 11.48 14.94
N ASN A 192 -8.68 11.77 15.07
CA ASN A 192 -9.18 13.14 15.19
C ASN A 192 -8.73 13.71 16.54
N VAL A 193 -8.15 14.90 16.51
CA VAL A 193 -7.61 15.59 17.69
C VAL A 193 -8.74 15.86 18.69
N ASP A 194 -8.46 15.60 19.96
CA ASP A 194 -9.37 15.83 21.09
C ASP A 194 -8.59 16.46 22.27
N PRO A 195 -9.27 16.99 23.30
CA PRO A 195 -8.61 17.69 24.40
C PRO A 195 -7.55 16.86 25.13
N SER A 196 -7.71 15.53 25.23
CA SER A 196 -6.71 14.68 25.90
C SER A 196 -5.38 14.64 25.12
N LEU A 197 -5.46 14.66 23.79
CA LEU A 197 -4.28 14.67 22.94
C LEU A 197 -3.52 16.01 23.03
N VAL A 198 -4.23 17.12 23.16
CA VAL A 198 -3.65 18.48 23.22
C VAL A 198 -3.14 18.80 24.63
N ASN A 199 -3.90 18.45 25.67
CA ASN A 199 -3.58 18.83 27.05
C ASN A 199 -2.67 17.84 27.75
N ASP A 200 -2.90 16.53 27.56
CA ASP A 200 -2.19 15.47 28.28
C ASP A 200 -1.11 14.79 27.41
N PHE A 201 -1.05 15.14 26.12
CA PHE A 201 -0.23 14.47 25.10
C PHE A 201 -0.44 12.95 25.12
N SER A 202 -1.67 12.52 25.38
CA SER A 202 -2.01 11.11 25.47
C SER A 202 -3.38 10.84 24.88
N THR A 203 -3.63 9.58 24.54
CA THR A 203 -4.93 9.19 24.01
C THR A 203 -5.24 7.72 24.24
N GLY A 204 -6.53 7.41 24.41
CA GLY A 204 -7.00 6.03 24.45
C GLY A 204 -6.99 5.40 23.06
N ILE A 205 -6.49 4.16 22.97
CA ILE A 205 -6.59 3.32 21.78
C ILE A 205 -7.79 2.37 21.96
N PRO A 206 -8.83 2.42 21.10
CA PRO A 206 -9.91 1.45 21.09
C PRO A 206 -9.38 0.03 20.85
N LEU A 207 -10.03 -0.99 21.43
CA LEU A 207 -9.57 -2.38 21.33
C LEU A 207 -9.40 -2.83 19.87
N ASP A 208 -10.29 -2.40 18.99
CA ASP A 208 -10.26 -2.67 17.54
C ASP A 208 -9.02 -2.09 16.83
N CYS A 209 -8.38 -1.08 17.41
CA CYS A 209 -7.17 -0.45 16.88
C CYS A 209 -5.88 -0.99 17.50
N VAL A 210 -5.95 -1.79 18.57
CA VAL A 210 -4.77 -2.24 19.34
C VAL A 210 -3.82 -3.04 18.46
N SER A 211 -4.35 -3.93 17.62
CA SER A 211 -3.56 -4.75 16.70
C SER A 211 -2.79 -3.94 15.65
N PHE A 212 -3.16 -2.67 15.42
CA PHE A 212 -2.39 -1.76 14.57
C PHE A 212 -1.03 -1.43 15.20
N PHE A 213 -1.00 -1.17 16.51
CA PHE A 213 0.20 -0.72 17.21
C PHE A 213 0.94 -1.85 17.92
N CYS A 214 0.20 -2.78 18.52
CA CYS A 214 0.75 -3.83 19.37
C CYS A 214 0.79 -5.15 18.59
N PRO A 215 1.98 -5.77 18.43
CA PRO A 215 2.09 -7.06 17.74
C PRO A 215 1.45 -8.22 18.53
N ALA A 216 1.27 -8.03 19.84
CA ALA A 216 0.57 -8.95 20.73
C ALA A 216 -0.18 -8.17 21.82
N GLU A 217 -1.16 -8.80 22.46
CA GLU A 217 -1.91 -8.20 23.56
C GLU A 217 -0.99 -7.98 24.78
N LEU A 218 -0.94 -6.74 25.29
CA LEU A 218 -0.22 -6.41 26.52
C LEU A 218 -0.98 -6.89 27.77
N ALA A 219 -0.28 -7.39 28.79
CA ALA A 219 -0.92 -7.66 30.08
C ALA A 219 -1.26 -6.34 30.79
N VAL A 220 -2.18 -6.40 31.76
CA VAL A 220 -2.54 -5.22 32.56
C VAL A 220 -1.33 -4.77 33.37
N GLY A 221 -0.95 -3.49 33.25
CA GLY A 221 0.24 -2.92 33.85
C GLY A 221 1.45 -2.89 32.92
N ASP A 222 1.45 -3.69 31.85
CA ASP A 222 2.54 -3.72 30.89
C ASP A 222 2.55 -2.49 29.99
N LYS A 223 3.74 -2.25 29.43
CA LYS A 223 4.00 -1.18 28.48
C LYS A 223 4.77 -1.70 27.26
N LEU A 224 4.55 -1.03 26.14
CA LEU A 224 5.25 -1.20 24.89
C LEU A 224 5.82 0.14 24.48
N ASP A 225 7.14 0.23 24.38
CA ASP A 225 7.80 1.39 23.81
C ASP A 225 7.78 1.26 22.28
N ILE A 226 7.40 2.35 21.61
CA ILE A 226 7.35 2.44 20.14
C ILE A 226 8.22 3.61 19.68
N THR A 227 8.70 3.50 18.45
CA THR A 227 9.49 4.53 17.78
C THR A 227 8.61 5.28 16.79
N LEU A 228 8.67 6.61 16.81
CA LEU A 228 7.96 7.48 15.89
C LEU A 228 8.94 8.24 15.01
N LEU A 229 8.72 8.20 13.70
CA LEU A 229 9.40 9.05 12.73
C LEU A 229 8.51 10.23 12.39
N VAL A 230 9.01 11.45 12.58
CA VAL A 230 8.22 12.68 12.45
C VAL A 230 8.99 13.69 11.62
N GLY A 231 8.56 13.92 10.37
CA GLY A 231 9.16 14.84 9.38
C GLY A 231 10.58 14.51 8.89
N GLY A 232 11.39 13.84 9.72
CA GLY A 232 12.81 13.55 9.51
C GLY A 232 13.51 13.12 10.81
N ASP A 233 12.95 13.52 11.96
CA ASP A 233 13.44 13.18 13.28
C ASP A 233 12.84 11.87 13.81
N THR A 234 13.47 11.33 14.85
CA THR A 234 12.98 10.16 15.59
C THR A 234 12.64 10.55 17.03
N SER A 235 11.50 10.07 17.52
CA SER A 235 11.12 10.18 18.93
C SER A 235 10.55 8.85 19.43
N SER A 236 10.39 8.73 20.75
CA SER A 236 9.78 7.56 21.38
C SER A 236 8.38 7.89 21.89
N ALA A 237 7.49 6.92 21.83
CA ALA A 237 6.19 6.96 22.46
C ALA A 237 5.96 5.65 23.23
N CYS A 238 4.95 5.62 24.09
CA CYS A 238 4.70 4.46 24.93
C CYS A 238 3.22 4.12 24.92
N ILE A 239 2.90 2.84 24.75
CA ILE A 239 1.56 2.30 24.87
C ILE A 239 1.51 1.48 26.16
N ARG A 240 0.59 1.80 27.06
CA ARG A 240 0.37 1.02 28.28
C ARG A 240 -1.04 0.47 28.34
N ARG A 241 -1.22 -0.71 28.94
CA ARG A 241 -2.54 -1.20 29.34
C ARG A 241 -2.76 -0.89 30.81
N ASN A 242 -3.68 0.00 31.12
CA ASN A 242 -3.93 0.42 32.50
C ASN A 242 -4.70 -0.65 33.30
N ALA A 243 -4.87 -0.42 34.61
CA ALA A 243 -5.59 -1.32 35.51
C ALA A 243 -7.04 -1.62 35.11
N THR A 244 -7.68 -0.74 34.32
CA THR A 244 -9.04 -0.93 33.80
C THR A 244 -9.07 -1.65 32.45
N GLY A 245 -7.92 -2.14 31.97
CA GLY A 245 -7.77 -2.87 30.71
C GLY A 245 -7.71 -1.98 29.46
N ARG A 246 -7.73 -0.66 29.61
CA ARG A 246 -7.68 0.30 28.49
C ARG A 246 -6.24 0.55 28.04
N TYR A 247 -6.06 0.64 26.72
CA TYR A 247 -4.80 1.00 26.09
C TYR A 247 -4.68 2.52 26.01
N ILE A 248 -3.57 3.06 26.50
CA ILE A 248 -3.27 4.49 26.46
C ILE A 248 -1.94 4.67 25.72
N LEU A 249 -1.96 5.44 24.64
CA LEU A 249 -0.79 5.93 23.94
C LEU A 249 -0.37 7.26 24.54
N SER A 250 0.86 7.34 25.04
CA SER A 250 1.51 8.57 25.49
C SER A 250 2.50 9.04 24.42
N LEU A 251 2.33 10.31 24.03
CA LEU A 251 3.10 11.01 23.01
C LEU A 251 3.90 12.18 23.61
N SER A 252 4.02 12.27 24.94
CA SER A 252 4.62 13.43 25.62
C SER A 252 6.03 13.75 25.11
N LYS A 253 6.82 12.74 24.73
CA LYS A 253 8.17 12.92 24.15
C LYS A 253 8.17 13.32 22.67
N ALA A 254 7.09 13.07 21.94
CA ALA A 254 6.91 13.44 20.54
C ALA A 254 6.04 14.70 20.36
N ALA A 255 5.50 15.25 21.46
CA ALA A 255 4.49 16.30 21.42
C ALA A 255 4.96 17.58 20.74
N SER A 256 6.22 17.99 20.97
CA SER A 256 6.82 19.16 20.33
C SER A 256 7.04 18.94 18.83
N LEU A 257 7.58 17.79 18.44
CA LEU A 257 7.83 17.43 17.04
C LEU A 257 6.52 17.34 16.23
N LEU A 258 5.47 16.82 16.84
CA LEU A 258 4.13 16.73 16.25
C LEU A 258 3.32 18.02 16.39
N LYS A 259 3.85 19.05 17.05
CA LYS A 259 3.17 20.32 17.37
C LYS A 259 1.80 20.12 18.04
N LEU A 260 1.64 19.10 18.89
CA LEU A 260 0.32 18.70 19.43
C LEU A 260 -0.42 19.82 20.17
N ALA A 261 0.31 20.69 20.88
CA ALA A 261 -0.27 21.82 21.62
C ALA A 261 -0.88 22.91 20.73
N GLN A 262 -0.56 22.91 19.42
CA GLN A 262 -1.07 23.87 18.45
C GLN A 262 -2.27 23.34 17.65
N LEU A 263 -2.60 22.05 17.81
CA LEU A 263 -3.71 21.43 17.11
C LEU A 263 -5.05 21.74 17.79
N THR A 264 -6.11 21.73 17.00
CA THR A 264 -7.48 22.05 17.41
C THR A 264 -8.45 20.93 17.00
N ALA A 265 -9.70 21.03 17.47
CA ALA A 265 -10.73 20.06 17.12
C ALA A 265 -11.02 20.10 15.60
N GLY A 266 -10.88 18.96 14.93
CA GLY A 266 -11.00 18.84 13.47
C GLY A 266 -9.69 18.44 12.79
N ASP A 267 -8.56 18.75 13.43
CA ASP A 267 -7.24 18.32 13.00
C ASP A 267 -7.06 16.82 13.20
N LYS A 268 -6.07 16.25 12.50
CA LYS A 268 -5.80 14.81 12.50
C LYS A 268 -4.35 14.51 12.86
N LEU A 269 -4.16 13.52 13.73
CA LEU A 269 -2.87 12.87 13.98
C LEU A 269 -2.87 11.50 13.29
N TRP A 270 -1.92 11.29 12.40
CA TRP A 270 -1.82 10.09 11.58
C TRP A 270 -0.69 9.19 12.05
N PHE A 271 -0.89 7.89 11.86
CA PHE A 271 0.12 6.87 12.03
C PHE A 271 0.15 5.96 10.81
N GLU A 272 1.34 5.71 10.29
CA GLU A 272 1.57 4.83 9.15
C GLU A 272 2.67 3.82 9.47
N ARG A 273 2.39 2.55 9.19
CA ARG A 273 3.34 1.45 9.40
C ARG A 273 4.45 1.53 8.37
N ILE A 274 5.64 1.14 8.81
CA ILE A 274 6.82 1.02 7.96
C ILE A 274 7.04 -0.46 7.69
N SER A 275 6.96 -0.85 6.42
CA SER A 275 7.15 -2.25 6.03
C SER A 275 8.48 -2.79 6.56
N GLY A 276 8.43 -3.94 7.24
CA GLY A 276 9.60 -4.59 7.81
C GLY A 276 10.11 -4.03 9.14
N GLN A 277 9.50 -2.97 9.70
CA GLN A 277 9.85 -2.46 11.02
C GLN A 277 8.74 -2.71 12.04
N VAL A 278 9.08 -3.40 13.13
CA VAL A 278 8.16 -3.68 14.23
C VAL A 278 8.25 -2.55 15.25
N ASN A 279 7.10 -2.12 15.78
CA ASN A 279 6.99 -1.03 16.76
C ASN A 279 7.55 0.32 16.28
N THR A 280 7.77 0.50 14.98
CA THR A 280 8.17 1.78 14.39
C THR A 280 7.09 2.27 13.44
N PHE A 281 6.69 3.53 13.60
CA PHE A 281 5.62 4.16 12.83
C PHE A 281 6.06 5.53 12.35
N CYS A 282 5.63 5.92 11.16
CA CYS A 282 5.61 7.33 10.78
C CYS A 282 4.43 8.00 11.46
N ALA A 283 4.66 9.16 12.07
CA ALA A 283 3.61 9.98 12.66
C ALA A 283 3.68 11.40 12.11
N TYR A 284 2.53 11.93 11.73
CA TYR A 284 2.40 13.22 11.07
C TYR A 284 1.03 13.85 11.35
N THR A 285 0.87 15.15 11.11
CA THR A 285 -0.34 15.89 11.48
C THR A 285 -0.91 16.65 10.31
N MET A 286 -2.25 16.72 10.26
CA MET A 286 -2.99 17.48 9.28
C MET A 286 -3.89 18.46 10.02
N ALA A 287 -3.47 19.71 10.06
CA ALA A 287 -4.22 20.81 10.63
C ALA A 287 -4.99 21.59 9.55
N GLU A 288 -6.07 22.26 9.93
CA GLU A 288 -6.75 23.21 9.03
C GLU A 288 -5.81 24.36 8.63
N ASP A 289 -5.02 24.85 9.57
CA ASP A 289 -3.86 25.70 9.27
C ASP A 289 -2.68 24.84 8.82
N ASN A 290 -2.47 24.79 7.51
CA ASN A 290 -1.39 24.03 6.88
C ASN A 290 0.03 24.43 7.36
N THR A 291 0.22 25.60 7.97
CA THR A 291 1.53 26.01 8.53
C THR A 291 1.89 25.25 9.81
N ILE A 292 0.88 24.68 10.48
CA ILE A 292 1.02 23.88 11.69
C ILE A 292 1.15 22.40 11.35
N SER A 293 0.64 21.96 10.20
CA SER A 293 0.78 20.58 9.72
C SER A 293 2.24 20.10 9.71
N ILE A 294 2.44 18.87 10.18
CA ILE A 294 3.69 18.13 10.00
C ILE A 294 3.46 17.14 8.88
N LEU A 295 4.22 17.27 7.79
CA LEU A 295 4.04 16.42 6.63
C LEU A 295 4.63 15.02 6.86
N PRO A 296 4.10 14.00 6.17
CA PRO A 296 4.70 12.67 6.17
C PRO A 296 6.18 12.73 5.74
N PRO A 297 7.08 11.96 6.37
CA PRO A 297 8.50 11.96 6.00
C PRO A 297 8.69 11.47 4.55
N GLN A 298 9.43 12.23 3.75
CA GLN A 298 9.66 11.92 2.33
C GLN A 298 11.02 11.28 2.05
N ASN A 299 12.04 11.59 2.87
CA ASN A 299 13.39 11.00 2.81
C ASN A 299 14.06 11.08 4.19
N THR A 300 13.84 10.09 5.05
CA THR A 300 14.63 9.99 6.30
C THR A 300 16.02 9.47 5.96
N SER A 301 17.03 10.35 5.96
CA SER A 301 18.44 10.01 5.83
C SER A 301 18.98 9.10 6.96
N SER A 302 18.19 8.87 8.01
CA SER A 302 18.42 7.87 9.06
C SER A 302 17.77 6.50 8.78
N ILE A 303 16.93 6.38 7.76
CA ILE A 303 16.43 5.12 7.17
C ILE A 303 16.82 5.15 5.69
N ALA A 304 18.12 5.18 5.45
CA ALA A 304 18.66 4.92 4.13
C ALA A 304 18.15 3.54 3.67
N THR A 305 17.58 3.48 2.46
CA THR A 305 17.30 2.30 1.61
C THR A 305 15.83 1.90 1.36
N VAL A 306 14.82 2.66 1.81
CA VAL A 306 13.40 2.27 1.57
C VAL A 306 12.57 3.48 1.11
N ASN A 307 12.37 3.66 -0.21
CA ASN A 307 11.44 4.67 -0.75
C ASN A 307 10.00 4.17 -0.55
N ILE A 308 9.51 4.21 0.68
CA ILE A 308 8.09 3.92 0.98
C ILE A 308 7.26 5.12 0.50
N ARG A 309 6.12 4.86 -0.17
CA ARG A 309 5.13 5.88 -0.54
C ARG A 309 4.27 6.29 0.66
N ILE A 310 4.93 6.74 1.74
CA ILE A 310 4.29 7.24 2.96
C ILE A 310 3.51 8.50 2.62
N GLY A 311 2.29 8.63 3.14
CA GLY A 311 1.50 9.84 2.97
C GLY A 311 0.60 9.87 1.74
N GLN A 312 0.41 8.78 1.01
CA GLN A 312 -0.60 8.73 -0.06
C GLN A 312 -2.02 9.00 0.49
N SER A 313 -2.34 8.44 1.66
CA SER A 313 -3.61 8.68 2.34
C SER A 313 -3.72 10.13 2.84
N TYR A 314 -2.60 10.73 3.26
CA TYR A 314 -2.52 12.15 3.62
C TYR A 314 -2.82 13.03 2.40
N PHE A 315 -2.10 12.81 1.29
CA PHE A 315 -2.30 13.55 0.04
C PHE A 315 -3.75 13.47 -0.43
N LYS A 316 -4.34 12.27 -0.47
CA LYS A 316 -5.74 12.09 -0.85
C LYS A 316 -6.69 12.84 0.10
N ALA A 317 -6.44 12.82 1.41
CA ALA A 317 -7.25 13.55 2.38
C ALA A 317 -7.14 15.08 2.18
N ALA A 318 -5.93 15.61 1.93
CA ALA A 318 -5.70 17.01 1.66
C ALA A 318 -6.38 17.46 0.36
N THR A 319 -6.18 16.71 -0.74
CA THR A 319 -6.86 16.93 -2.03
C THR A 319 -8.37 16.87 -1.88
N SER A 320 -8.88 15.90 -1.10
CA SER A 320 -10.31 15.78 -0.86
C SER A 320 -10.87 16.99 -0.11
N SER A 321 -10.14 17.55 0.85
CA SER A 321 -10.56 18.76 1.57
C SER A 321 -10.68 19.95 0.61
N ILE A 322 -9.65 20.16 -0.22
CA ILE A 322 -9.60 21.25 -1.21
C ILE A 322 -10.71 21.12 -2.27
N CYS A 323 -11.03 19.90 -2.69
CA CYS A 323 -12.09 19.64 -3.67
C CYS A 323 -13.49 19.56 -3.05
N GLY A 324 -13.68 19.92 -1.77
CA GLY A 324 -14.98 19.89 -1.10
C GLY A 324 -15.58 18.48 -1.00
N HIS A 325 -14.73 17.45 -0.89
CA HIS A 325 -15.09 16.03 -0.83
C HIS A 325 -15.92 15.55 -2.03
N ARG A 326 -15.74 16.17 -3.21
CA ARG A 326 -16.47 15.84 -4.43
C ARG A 326 -15.53 15.71 -5.62
N CYS A 327 -15.94 14.89 -6.58
CA CYS A 327 -15.29 14.85 -7.88
C CYS A 327 -15.42 16.22 -8.55
N VAL A 328 -14.29 16.79 -8.97
CA VAL A 328 -14.26 18.11 -9.61
C VAL A 328 -15.11 18.15 -10.88
N VAL A 329 -15.12 17.05 -11.65
CA VAL A 329 -15.83 16.98 -12.94
C VAL A 329 -17.28 16.54 -12.77
N THR A 330 -17.51 15.34 -12.25
CA THR A 330 -18.85 14.73 -12.16
C THR A 330 -19.68 15.29 -10.99
N GLY A 331 -19.04 15.96 -10.03
CA GLY A 331 -19.68 16.44 -8.81
C GLY A 331 -20.05 15.35 -7.81
N VAL A 332 -19.80 14.07 -8.08
CA VAL A 332 -20.11 12.95 -7.16
C VAL A 332 -19.40 13.17 -5.82
N ALA A 333 -20.14 13.06 -4.72
CA ALA A 333 -19.56 13.10 -3.37
C ALA A 333 -18.79 11.82 -3.06
N ASP A 334 -17.64 11.95 -2.40
CA ASP A 334 -16.89 10.78 -1.97
C ASP A 334 -17.69 9.95 -0.96
N GLN A 335 -17.49 8.63 -1.00
CA GLN A 335 -18.24 7.67 -0.19
C GLN A 335 -17.33 7.06 0.89
N LYS A 336 -17.91 6.22 1.75
CA LYS A 336 -17.16 5.38 2.70
C LYS A 336 -17.58 3.92 2.49
N PRO A 337 -16.73 3.06 1.90
CA PRO A 337 -15.36 3.32 1.42
C PRO A 337 -15.31 4.32 0.26
N SER A 338 -14.17 5.00 0.12
CA SER A 338 -13.95 6.03 -0.90
C SER A 338 -13.98 5.42 -2.31
N ILE A 339 -14.69 6.09 -3.21
CA ILE A 339 -14.83 5.69 -4.62
C ILE A 339 -14.08 6.66 -5.57
N LEU A 340 -13.57 7.75 -5.02
CA LEU A 340 -12.85 8.77 -5.77
C LEU A 340 -11.34 8.60 -5.64
N ILE A 341 -10.62 9.08 -6.65
CA ILE A 341 -9.17 9.02 -6.73
C ILE A 341 -8.62 10.42 -6.50
N GLY A 342 -7.63 10.55 -5.62
CA GLY A 342 -6.82 11.76 -5.53
C GLY A 342 -5.72 11.67 -6.60
N SER A 343 -5.96 12.27 -7.76
CA SER A 343 -5.00 12.28 -8.87
C SER A 343 -4.05 13.46 -8.72
N HIS A 344 -2.74 13.22 -8.78
CA HIS A 344 -1.76 14.30 -8.89
C HIS A 344 -1.94 15.08 -10.20
N ILE A 345 -1.78 16.41 -10.16
CA ILE A 345 -1.78 17.28 -11.35
C ILE A 345 -0.38 17.28 -11.97
N LYS A 346 0.63 17.70 -11.19
CA LYS A 346 2.04 17.50 -11.49
C LYS A 346 2.44 16.12 -10.97
N PRO A 347 2.94 15.20 -11.82
CA PRO A 347 3.24 13.84 -11.41
C PRO A 347 4.17 13.76 -10.21
N TRP A 348 3.97 12.74 -9.37
CA TRP A 348 4.78 12.50 -8.17
C TRP A 348 6.30 12.46 -8.45
N SER A 349 6.69 11.84 -9.57
CA SER A 349 8.08 11.69 -10.00
C SER A 349 8.77 13.02 -10.31
N GLU A 350 7.99 14.04 -10.67
CA GLU A 350 8.48 15.37 -11.07
C GLU A 350 8.23 16.42 -9.98
N SER A 351 7.53 16.03 -8.91
CA SER A 351 7.21 16.86 -7.76
C SER A 351 8.30 16.79 -6.68
N ASP A 352 8.59 17.92 -6.06
CA ASP A 352 9.39 17.98 -4.83
C ASP A 352 8.61 17.46 -3.61
N ASP A 353 9.29 17.35 -2.46
CA ASP A 353 8.72 16.79 -1.23
C ASP A 353 7.53 17.60 -0.69
N THR A 354 7.47 18.90 -0.95
CA THR A 354 6.33 19.75 -0.59
C THR A 354 5.18 19.57 -1.56
N GLU A 355 5.47 19.58 -2.86
CA GLU A 355 4.48 19.42 -3.94
C GLU A 355 3.81 18.03 -3.91
N ARG A 356 4.53 17.00 -3.47
CA ARG A 356 4.02 15.62 -3.32
C ARG A 356 2.88 15.50 -2.32
N MET A 357 2.93 16.32 -1.27
CA MET A 357 1.98 16.33 -0.16
C MET A 357 0.97 17.47 -0.25
N ASP A 358 1.19 18.43 -1.15
CA ASP A 358 0.28 19.54 -1.34
C ASP A 358 -1.02 19.06 -1.98
N GLY A 359 -2.12 19.13 -1.24
CA GLY A 359 -3.43 18.77 -1.77
C GLY A 359 -3.87 19.61 -2.99
N HIS A 360 -3.31 20.82 -3.18
CA HIS A 360 -3.55 21.64 -4.37
C HIS A 360 -2.84 21.09 -5.61
N ASN A 361 -1.83 20.23 -5.44
CA ASN A 361 -1.26 19.45 -6.53
C ASN A 361 -2.11 18.21 -6.85
N GLY A 362 -3.38 18.21 -6.46
CA GLY A 362 -4.29 17.11 -6.73
C GLY A 362 -5.68 17.56 -7.14
N LEU A 363 -6.36 16.67 -7.85
CA LEU A 363 -7.79 16.71 -8.13
C LEU A 363 -8.44 15.46 -7.55
N LEU A 364 -9.62 15.63 -6.95
CA LEU A 364 -10.46 14.49 -6.61
C LEU A 364 -11.30 14.12 -7.85
N LEU A 365 -11.10 12.94 -8.40
CA LEU A 365 -11.68 12.52 -9.67
C LEU A 365 -12.41 11.18 -9.55
N ALA A 366 -13.48 11.01 -10.33
CA ALA A 366 -14.09 9.70 -10.51
C ALA A 366 -13.17 8.82 -11.37
N PRO A 367 -13.16 7.49 -11.21
CA PRO A 367 -12.15 6.61 -11.84
C PRO A 367 -12.02 6.73 -13.36
N HIS A 368 -13.14 6.94 -14.05
CA HIS A 368 -13.19 7.12 -15.49
C HIS A 368 -12.63 8.48 -15.93
N VAL A 369 -12.83 9.54 -15.14
CA VAL A 369 -12.26 10.88 -15.40
C VAL A 369 -10.77 10.91 -15.09
N ASP A 370 -10.37 10.31 -13.97
CA ASP A 370 -8.96 10.10 -13.59
C ASP A 370 -8.18 9.44 -14.74
N LYS A 371 -8.75 8.38 -15.32
CA LYS A 371 -8.13 7.69 -16.47
C LYS A 371 -7.88 8.61 -17.66
N LEU A 372 -8.81 9.50 -17.98
CA LEU A 372 -8.64 10.46 -19.07
C LEU A 372 -7.58 11.51 -18.72
N PHE A 373 -7.57 11.97 -17.47
CA PHE A 373 -6.65 13.00 -16.99
C PHE A 373 -5.21 12.46 -16.93
N ASP A 374 -4.96 11.34 -16.24
CA ASP A 374 -3.63 10.70 -16.13
C ASP A 374 -3.01 10.38 -17.50
N LYS A 375 -3.84 9.98 -18.47
CA LYS A 375 -3.39 9.69 -19.85
C LYS A 375 -3.26 10.91 -20.74
N HIS A 376 -3.45 12.11 -20.19
CA HIS A 376 -3.42 13.36 -20.95
C HIS A 376 -4.35 13.31 -22.17
N LEU A 377 -5.52 12.67 -21.99
CA LEU A 377 -6.62 12.69 -22.95
C LEU A 377 -7.54 13.89 -22.69
N ILE A 378 -7.56 14.38 -21.45
CA ILE A 378 -8.13 15.67 -21.07
C ILE A 378 -7.14 16.47 -20.21
N THR A 379 -7.30 17.78 -20.17
CA THR A 379 -6.65 18.70 -19.23
C THR A 379 -7.58 19.89 -18.97
N PHE A 380 -7.18 20.87 -18.15
CA PHE A 380 -7.98 22.07 -17.88
C PHE A 380 -7.27 23.34 -18.35
N SER A 381 -8.01 24.23 -19.02
CA SER A 381 -7.55 25.58 -19.41
C SER A 381 -7.42 26.51 -18.20
N ASP A 382 -6.83 27.69 -18.40
CA ASP A 382 -6.80 28.75 -17.39
C ASP A 382 -8.20 29.29 -17.06
N ASP A 383 -9.13 29.23 -18.04
CA ASP A 383 -10.56 29.52 -17.84
C ASP A 383 -11.31 28.38 -17.13
N LYS A 384 -10.60 27.38 -16.60
CA LYS A 384 -11.13 26.24 -15.84
C LYS A 384 -12.10 25.37 -16.66
N ARG A 385 -11.91 25.30 -17.98
CA ARG A 385 -12.68 24.46 -18.91
C ARG A 385 -11.87 23.25 -19.34
N ILE A 386 -12.53 22.16 -19.71
CA ILE A 386 -11.82 20.95 -20.18
C ILE A 386 -11.31 21.19 -21.61
N ILE A 387 -10.03 20.87 -21.83
CA ILE A 387 -9.40 20.74 -23.15
C ILE A 387 -9.28 19.25 -23.46
N VAL A 388 -9.68 18.86 -24.66
CA VAL A 388 -9.74 17.46 -25.09
C VAL A 388 -8.63 17.15 -26.08
N SER A 389 -8.01 15.99 -25.95
CA SER A 389 -6.99 15.52 -26.89
C SER A 389 -7.60 15.10 -28.21
N VAL A 390 -6.86 15.31 -29.31
CA VAL A 390 -7.23 14.80 -30.64
C VAL A 390 -7.36 13.26 -30.72
N GLN A 391 -6.77 12.53 -29.77
CA GLN A 391 -6.89 11.06 -29.69
C GLN A 391 -8.16 10.58 -28.99
N LEU A 392 -8.89 11.47 -28.31
CA LEU A 392 -10.14 11.10 -27.67
C LEU A 392 -11.29 11.26 -28.67
N GLU A 393 -11.48 10.22 -29.47
CA GLU A 393 -12.53 10.15 -30.49
C GLU A 393 -13.81 9.51 -29.94
N GLY A 394 -14.89 9.63 -30.70
CA GLY A 394 -16.18 9.02 -30.41
C GLY A 394 -17.04 9.83 -29.42
N ASP A 395 -18.01 9.15 -28.83
CA ASP A 395 -19.04 9.71 -27.95
C ASP A 395 -18.70 9.57 -26.46
N VAL A 396 -17.42 9.31 -26.11
CA VAL A 396 -17.01 8.97 -24.73
C VAL A 396 -17.42 10.05 -23.73
N LEU A 397 -17.10 11.32 -24.01
CA LEU A 397 -17.41 12.43 -23.10
C LEU A 397 -18.92 12.67 -22.98
N GLU A 398 -19.65 12.57 -24.09
CA GLU A 398 -21.11 12.74 -24.12
C GLU A 398 -21.79 11.62 -23.32
N THR A 399 -21.41 10.37 -23.58
CA THR A 399 -21.94 9.17 -22.91
C THR A 399 -21.66 9.20 -21.41
N TRP A 400 -20.51 9.75 -21.00
CA TRP A 400 -20.16 9.91 -19.59
C TRP A 400 -20.68 11.22 -18.97
N GLY A 401 -21.38 12.07 -19.73
CA GLY A 401 -21.93 13.33 -19.25
C GLY A 401 -20.88 14.36 -18.84
N ILE A 402 -19.72 14.38 -19.50
CA ILE A 402 -18.62 15.32 -19.23
C ILE A 402 -18.76 16.53 -20.16
N ASP A 403 -19.15 17.67 -19.59
CA ASP A 403 -19.34 18.92 -20.32
C ASP A 403 -18.02 19.70 -20.48
N THR A 404 -17.58 19.90 -21.72
CA THR A 404 -16.36 20.67 -22.03
C THR A 404 -16.58 22.19 -21.96
N GLN A 405 -17.83 22.64 -22.07
CA GLN A 405 -18.26 24.03 -21.98
C GLN A 405 -18.64 24.45 -20.56
N LYS A 406 -18.47 23.57 -19.57
CA LYS A 406 -18.63 23.92 -18.16
C LYS A 406 -17.34 24.56 -17.62
N VAL A 407 -17.51 25.57 -16.76
CA VAL A 407 -16.43 26.12 -15.93
C VAL A 407 -16.39 25.33 -14.62
N TYR A 408 -15.27 24.65 -14.37
CA TYR A 408 -15.07 23.80 -13.20
C TYR A 408 -14.43 24.58 -12.05
N THR A 409 -14.67 24.13 -10.82
CA THR A 409 -14.12 24.77 -9.62
C THR A 409 -12.69 24.27 -9.38
N LEU A 410 -11.71 25.12 -9.71
CA LEU A 410 -10.29 24.91 -9.47
C LEU A 410 -9.71 26.13 -8.74
N THR A 411 -8.80 25.91 -7.79
CA THR A 411 -8.07 26.98 -7.10
C THR A 411 -6.95 27.54 -7.98
N GLU A 412 -6.49 28.75 -7.70
CA GLU A 412 -5.36 29.35 -8.44
C GLU A 412 -4.07 28.53 -8.29
N LYS A 413 -3.85 27.94 -7.10
CA LYS A 413 -2.72 27.02 -6.88
C LYS A 413 -2.83 25.72 -7.70
N GLN A 414 -4.04 25.15 -7.83
CA GLN A 414 -4.29 24.02 -8.74
C GLN A 414 -4.00 24.41 -10.19
N LEU A 415 -4.39 25.62 -10.63
CA LEU A 415 -4.05 26.13 -11.96
C LEU A 415 -2.54 26.27 -12.17
N GLY A 416 -1.81 26.70 -11.15
CA GLY A 416 -0.33 26.71 -11.17
C GLY A 416 0.26 25.34 -11.50
N TYR A 417 -0.17 24.27 -10.82
CA TYR A 417 0.23 22.91 -11.16
C TYR A 417 -0.30 22.47 -12.54
N MET A 418 -1.51 22.91 -12.91
CA MET A 418 -2.15 22.55 -14.18
C MET A 418 -1.36 23.06 -15.39
N GLN A 419 -0.58 24.14 -15.25
CA GLN A 419 0.33 24.61 -16.30
C GLN A 419 1.33 23.51 -16.71
N HIS A 420 1.88 22.78 -15.75
CA HIS A 420 2.78 21.65 -16.02
C HIS A 420 2.05 20.51 -16.74
N HIS A 421 0.88 20.10 -16.24
CA HIS A 421 0.05 19.07 -16.88
C HIS A 421 -0.33 19.45 -18.33
N ARG A 422 -0.71 20.72 -18.56
CA ARG A 422 -0.98 21.24 -19.91
C ARG A 422 0.24 21.24 -20.82
N ALA A 423 1.43 21.58 -20.31
CA ALA A 423 2.66 21.52 -21.10
C ALA A 423 2.93 20.09 -21.61
N CYS A 424 2.81 19.10 -20.72
CA CYS A 424 2.92 17.68 -21.07
C CYS A 424 1.82 17.26 -22.08
N PHE A 425 0.58 17.68 -21.84
CA PHE A 425 -0.54 17.44 -22.75
C PHE A 425 -0.28 17.99 -24.16
N ASN A 426 0.20 19.23 -24.27
CA ASN A 426 0.50 19.89 -25.55
C ASN A 426 1.65 19.20 -26.29
N ALA A 427 2.72 18.86 -25.59
CA ALA A 427 3.84 18.11 -26.16
C ALA A 427 3.40 16.72 -26.70
N LEU A 428 2.41 16.08 -26.04
CA LEU A 428 1.81 14.86 -26.55
C LEU A 428 0.90 15.13 -27.76
N GLN A 429 0.10 16.21 -27.78
CA GLN A 429 -0.71 16.56 -28.95
C GLN A 429 0.17 16.75 -30.20
N GLU A 430 1.29 17.47 -30.08
CA GLU A 430 2.22 17.68 -31.20
C GLU A 430 2.81 16.38 -31.72
N LYS A 431 3.10 15.42 -30.84
CA LYS A 431 3.57 14.08 -31.25
C LYS A 431 2.48 13.27 -31.94
N ARG A 432 1.23 13.41 -31.48
CA ARG A 432 0.05 12.69 -32.00
C ARG A 432 -0.39 13.23 -33.37
N LEU A 433 -0.11 14.50 -33.66
CA LEU A 433 -0.40 15.17 -34.92
C LEU A 433 0.71 14.99 -35.98
N LYS A 434 1.86 14.40 -35.60
CA LYS A 434 2.90 14.04 -36.57
C LYS A 434 2.49 12.72 -37.26
N PRO A 435 2.54 12.69 -38.61
CA PRO A 435 2.02 11.60 -39.42
C PRO A 435 2.75 10.27 -39.23
#